data_AF-A0A443LGK4-F1
#
_entry.id   AF-A0A443LGK4-F1
#
_cell.length_a   1.000
_cell.length_b   1.000
_cell.length_c   1.000
_cell.angle_alpha   90.00
_cell.angle_beta   90.00
_cell.angle_gamma   90.00
#
_symmetry.space_group_name_H-M   'P 1'
#
loop_
_entity.id
_entity.type
_entity.pdbx_description
1 polymer ?
#
loop_
_entity_poly.entity_id
_entity_poly.type
_entity_poly.pdbx_seq_one_letter_code
_entity_poly.pdbx_strand_id
1 'polypeptide(L)'
;MHAPLSVSTLEDALLWLLRYTRPEEYIFDPDADLPQAAQFACDMFWISPADLCRKLRAFFADIPQARRSSAPPPLRRAGSVRGPIRR
;
A
#
# COMPACT_ATOMS: atom_id res chain seq x y z
N MET A 1 2.76 16.35 8.65
CA MET A 1 2.15 15.47 9.66
C MET A 1 0.99 14.78 8.96
N HIS A 2 1.18 13.54 8.48
CA HIS A 2 0.06 12.80 7.87
C HIS A 2 -0.83 12.33 9.01
N ALA A 3 -2.07 12.83 9.06
CA ALA A 3 -3.08 12.31 9.98
C ALA A 3 -3.19 10.78 9.78
N PRO A 4 -3.40 9.99 10.85
CA PRO A 4 -3.67 8.57 10.69
C PRO A 4 -4.92 8.44 9.80
N LEU A 5 -4.74 7.83 8.62
CA LEU A 5 -5.86 7.47 7.75
C LEU A 5 -6.74 6.53 8.57
N SER A 6 -7.82 7.07 9.10
CA SER A 6 -8.78 6.33 9.90
C SER A 6 -9.64 5.55 8.91
N VAL A 7 -9.43 4.25 8.87
CA VAL A 7 -10.12 3.34 7.97
C VAL A 7 -11.54 3.13 8.49
N SER A 8 -12.45 4.01 8.05
CA SER A 8 -13.85 4.00 8.51
C SER A 8 -14.78 3.23 7.56
N THR A 9 -14.33 2.94 6.33
CA THR A 9 -15.13 2.27 5.29
C THR A 9 -14.29 1.23 4.55
N LEU A 10 -14.97 0.28 3.90
CA LEU A 10 -14.31 -0.78 3.14
C LEU A 10 -13.45 -0.21 2.00
N GLU A 11 -13.91 0.85 1.34
CA GLU A 11 -13.16 1.51 0.26
C GLU A 11 -11.87 2.15 0.79
N ASP A 12 -11.90 2.78 1.96
CA ASP A 12 -10.70 3.36 2.58
C ASP A 12 -9.69 2.25 2.94
N ALA A 13 -10.18 1.10 3.40
CA ALA A 13 -9.36 -0.07 3.70
C ALA A 13 -8.69 -0.62 2.44
N LEU A 14 -9.44 -0.73 1.34
CA LEU A 14 -8.91 -1.17 0.05
C LEU A 14 -7.84 -0.20 -0.46
N LEU A 15 -8.08 1.11 -0.39
CA LEU A 15 -7.09 2.12 -0.76
C LEU A 15 -5.84 2.08 0.11
N TRP A 16 -6.02 1.85 1.41
CA TRP A 16 -4.91 1.70 2.35
C TRP A 16 -4.07 0.47 1.99
N LEU A 17 -4.70 -0.67 1.75
CA LEU A 17 -4.02 -1.89 1.31
C LEU A 17 -3.27 -1.64 0.00
N LEU A 18 -3.92 -1.08 -1.02
CA LEU A 18 -3.27 -0.76 -2.29
C LEU A 18 -2.06 0.17 -2.16
N ARG A 19 -2.04 1.03 -1.13
CA ARG A 19 -0.97 2.01 -0.90
C ARG A 19 0.18 1.48 -0.04
N TYR A 20 -0.12 0.64 0.94
CA TYR A 20 0.82 0.24 1.98
C TYR A 20 1.15 -1.26 1.97
N THR A 21 0.38 -2.08 1.25
CA THR A 21 0.72 -3.47 0.94
C THR A 21 1.11 -3.62 -0.53
N ARG A 22 1.60 -4.80 -0.89
CA ARG A 22 1.87 -5.17 -2.29
C ARG A 22 0.72 -6.05 -2.80
N PRO A 23 -0.39 -5.45 -3.25
CA PRO A 23 -1.58 -6.20 -3.66
C PRO A 23 -1.28 -7.15 -4.81
N GLU A 24 -0.37 -6.78 -5.71
CA GLU A 24 0.08 -7.61 -6.84
C GLU A 24 0.59 -9.00 -6.45
N GLU A 25 1.08 -9.19 -5.22
CA GLU A 25 1.62 -10.49 -4.77
C GLU A 25 0.55 -11.48 -4.31
N TYR A 26 -0.68 -11.03 -4.02
CA TYR A 26 -1.74 -11.90 -3.47
C TYR A 26 -3.12 -11.73 -4.12
N ILE A 27 -3.34 -10.70 -4.94
CA ILE A 27 -4.66 -10.51 -5.59
C ILE A 27 -4.86 -11.40 -6.82
N PHE A 28 -3.76 -11.82 -7.46
CA PHE A 28 -3.76 -12.65 -8.68
C PHE A 28 -3.49 -14.12 -8.40
N ASP A 29 -2.93 -14.44 -7.23
CA ASP A 29 -2.63 -15.79 -6.81
C ASP A 29 -3.66 -16.22 -5.73
N PRO A 30 -4.46 -17.27 -5.98
CA PRO A 30 -5.48 -17.73 -5.03
C PRO A 30 -4.90 -18.50 -3.83
N ASP A 31 -3.66 -18.98 -3.92
CA ASP A 31 -2.96 -19.74 -2.88
C ASP A 31 -1.98 -18.86 -2.09
N ALA A 32 -1.80 -17.60 -2.48
CA ALA A 32 -0.95 -16.65 -1.77
C ALA A 32 -1.51 -16.28 -0.39
N ASP A 33 -0.60 -16.21 0.58
CA ASP A 33 -0.90 -15.74 1.93
C ASP A 33 -1.29 -14.25 1.92
N LEU A 34 -2.42 -13.95 2.56
CA LEU A 34 -2.85 -12.58 2.74
C LEU A 34 -2.01 -11.91 3.85
N PRO A 35 -1.58 -10.65 3.64
CA PRO A 35 -0.91 -9.92 4.70
C PRO A 35 -1.87 -9.71 5.87
N GLN A 36 -1.33 -9.64 7.09
CA GLN A 36 -2.12 -9.49 8.32
C GLN A 36 -3.11 -8.32 8.25
N ALA A 37 -2.73 -7.21 7.60
CA ALA A 37 -3.61 -6.06 7.39
C ALA A 37 -4.84 -6.38 6.50
N ALA A 38 -4.68 -7.22 5.47
CA ALA A 38 -5.79 -7.69 4.65
C ALA A 38 -6.71 -8.61 5.45
N GLN A 39 -6.14 -9.47 6.31
CA GLN A 39 -6.91 -10.30 7.22
C GLN A 39 -7.77 -9.47 8.18
N PHE A 40 -7.20 -8.39 8.74
CA PHE A 40 -7.94 -7.45 9.58
C PHE A 40 -9.06 -6.74 8.83
N ALA A 41 -8.83 -6.35 7.57
CA ALA A 41 -9.89 -5.76 6.75
C ALA A 41 -11.03 -6.77 6.50
N CYS A 42 -10.72 -8.04 6.25
CA CYS A 42 -11.74 -9.09 6.13
C CYS A 42 -12.59 -9.22 7.39
N ASP A 43 -11.95 -9.28 8.56
CA ASP A 43 -12.62 -9.41 9.85
C ASP A 43 -13.50 -8.19 10.15
N MET A 44 -12.95 -6.98 9.99
CA MET A 44 -13.62 -5.72 10.28
C MET A 44 -14.85 -5.46 9.41
N PHE A 45 -14.84 -5.90 8.15
CA PHE A 45 -15.94 -5.70 7.21
C PHE A 45 -16.79 -6.95 6.96
N TRP A 46 -16.55 -8.04 7.69
CA TRP A 46 -17.23 -9.33 7.51
C TRP A 46 -17.26 -9.80 6.05
N ILE A 47 -16.11 -9.69 5.35
CA ILE A 47 -15.97 -10.16 3.97
C ILE A 47 -14.99 -11.33 3.89
N SER A 48 -15.26 -12.24 2.95
CA SER A 48 -14.35 -13.33 2.65
C SER A 48 -13.06 -12.80 2.00
N PRO A 49 -11.90 -13.46 2.21
CA PRO A 49 -10.65 -13.09 1.55
C PRO A 49 -10.76 -13.11 0.01
N ALA A 50 -11.54 -14.05 -0.55
CA ALA A 50 -11.84 -14.08 -1.98
C ALA A 50 -12.59 -12.83 -2.46
N ASP A 51 -13.55 -12.34 -1.68
CA ASP A 51 -14.30 -11.10 -1.97
C ASP A 51 -13.40 -9.87 -1.84
N LEU A 52 -12.53 -9.84 -0.83
CA LEU A 52 -11.51 -8.80 -0.69
C LEU A 52 -10.61 -8.75 -1.93
N CYS A 53 -10.05 -9.89 -2.36
CA CYS A 53 -9.19 -9.96 -3.55
C CYS A 53 -9.94 -9.56 -4.82
N ARG A 54 -11.21 -9.93 -4.97
CA ARG A 54 -12.05 -9.51 -6.10
C ARG A 54 -12.24 -7.99 -6.13
N LYS A 55 -12.55 -7.39 -4.98
CA LYS A 55 -12.72 -5.92 -4.85
C LYS A 55 -11.39 -5.18 -5.07
N LEU A 56 -10.30 -5.69 -4.49
CA LEU A 56 -8.95 -5.16 -4.71
C LEU A 56 -8.55 -5.21 -6.18
N ARG A 57 -8.84 -6.30 -6.90
CA ARG A 57 -8.57 -6.39 -8.34
C ARG A 57 -9.33 -5.34 -9.14
N ALA A 58 -10.61 -5.13 -8.83
CA ALA A 58 -11.43 -4.11 -9.49
C ALA A 58 -10.88 -2.70 -9.23
N PHE A 59 -10.59 -2.37 -7.97
CA PHE A 59 -9.99 -1.09 -7.59
C PHE A 59 -8.59 -0.91 -8.18
N PHE A 60 -7.78 -1.96 -8.20
CA PHE A 60 -6.46 -1.92 -8.79
C PHE A 60 -6.58 -1.55 -10.26
N ALA A 61 -7.46 -2.21 -11.02
CA ALA A 61 -7.69 -1.95 -12.44
C ALA A 61 -8.16 -0.50 -12.73
N ASP A 62 -9.03 0.04 -11.88
CA ASP A 62 -9.61 1.38 -12.02
C ASP A 62 -8.60 2.51 -11.74
N ILE A 63 -7.63 2.29 -10.85
CA ILE A 63 -6.65 3.32 -10.49
C ILE A 63 -5.63 3.52 -11.64
N PRO A 64 -5.47 4.76 -12.17
CA PRO A 64 -4.48 5.04 -13.20
C PRO A 64 -3.07 4.73 -12.70
N GLN A 65 -2.26 4.05 -13.52
CA GLN A 65 -0.92 3.56 -13.15
C GLN A 65 -0.02 4.61 -12.48
N ALA A 66 -0.20 5.90 -12.81
CA ALA A 66 0.50 7.03 -12.20
C ALA A 66 0.35 7.12 -10.66
N ARG A 67 -0.70 6.53 -10.07
CA ARG A 67 -0.91 6.46 -8.61
C ARG A 67 -0.45 5.16 -7.97
N ARG A 68 -0.17 4.11 -8.75
CA ARG A 68 0.32 2.81 -8.26
C ARG A 68 1.81 2.89 -7.89
N SER A 69 2.56 3.77 -8.56
CA SER A 69 3.97 4.06 -8.26
C SER A 69 4.11 5.21 -7.26
N SER A 70 3.70 4.99 -6.01
CA SER A 70 4.26 5.79 -4.90
C SER A 70 5.41 5.02 -4.26
N ALA A 71 6.33 4.52 -5.09
CA ALA A 71 7.67 4.28 -4.59
C ALA A 71 8.18 5.62 -4.03
N PRO A 72 8.65 5.68 -2.78
CA PRO A 72 9.29 6.90 -2.31
C PRO A 72 10.42 7.24 -3.28
N PRO A 73 10.59 8.51 -3.69
CA PRO A 73 11.74 8.87 -4.51
C PRO A 73 12.99 8.37 -3.79
N PRO A 74 13.95 7.75 -4.50
CA PRO A 74 15.16 7.26 -3.85
C PRO A 74 15.77 8.44 -3.09
N LEU A 75 15.89 8.29 -1.77
CA LEU A 75 16.58 9.25 -0.92
C LEU A 75 17.95 9.48 -1.54
N ARG A 76 18.14 10.61 -2.23
CA ARG A 76 19.46 11.11 -2.62
C ARG A 76 20.23 11.26 -1.31
N ARG A 77 21.04 10.25 -0.96
CA ARG A 77 22.22 10.43 -0.12
C ARG A 77 23.17 11.33 -0.89
N ALA A 78 22.97 12.64 -0.81
CA ALA A 78 24.01 13.59 -1.16
C ALA A 78 24.94 13.63 0.05
N GLY A 79 26.15 13.11 -0.18
CA GLY A 79 27.15 12.85 0.83
C GLY A 79 27.52 14.06 1.66
N SER A 80 27.86 13.76 2.91
CA SER A 80 28.79 14.49 3.74
C SER A 80 29.98 14.99 2.92
N VAL A 81 30.09 16.31 2.73
CA VAL A 81 31.36 16.95 2.39
C VAL A 81 31.90 17.59 3.67
N ARG A 82 32.78 16.84 4.33
CA ARG A 82 33.75 17.38 5.28
C ARG A 82 34.45 18.57 4.60
N GLY A 83 34.63 19.66 5.33
CA GLY A 83 35.43 20.81 4.89
C GLY A 83 36.88 20.44 4.54
N PRO A 84 37.65 21.44 4.08
CA PRO A 84 38.59 21.97 5.05
C PRO A 84 38.67 23.50 5.09
N ILE A 85 39.15 23.93 6.25
CA ILE A 85 39.53 25.27 6.69
C ILE A 85 40.53 25.90 5.71
N ARG A 86 40.34 27.19 5.36
CA ARG A 86 41.45 28.09 5.01
C ARG A 86 41.32 29.39 5.79
N ARG A 87 42.47 29.82 6.31
CA ARG A 87 42.72 30.98 7.18
C ARG A 87 42.33 32.29 6.53
#